data_AF-A0A3B0N5N5-F1
#
_entry.id   AF-A0A3B0N5N5-F1
#
_cell.length_a   1.000
_cell.length_b   1.000
_cell.length_c   1.000
_cell.angle_alpha   90.00
_cell.angle_beta   90.00
_cell.angle_gamma   90.00
#
_symmetry.space_group_name_H-M   'P 1'
#
loop_
_entity.id
_entity.type
_entity.pdbx_description
1 polymer ?
#
loop_
_entity_poly.entity_id
_entity_poly.type
_entity_poly.pdbx_seq_one_letter_code
_entity_poly.pdbx_strand_id
1 'polypeptide(L)'
;MNSSSGCLFKIKWTNFLGHKVPYLLQNNDGECPLICFVNVLLLRRRLELSKDLNVISFKSLCSYISSLLPHASPEWVTSVLDTLRGGLLFNCKFDSTRAFIDSDPEQLFLSFDIPIKHGWIPDPIVYGPITNLNYDQLLEMLAVFQSEQECSSFGESKLESSLEDSKLEESKLDESKLEDKVENNLEDEHEEDSKLDEETKLEEDLKNLKLTNTDEEDKGEPVVEEQLNNVKSEEVDEEKVNNTTEEKKEEDKGGNKSELDDYVANLAMEFLETYATQITEYGMRVLKEEIPEGSLVALYRNNHFLVATCNKGQLFTLVTDSAFYEHRCVWESLENCEYFDENFQHYVQTSREVKPKKVKFIDKVKRVFRRKQRS
;
A
#
# COMPACT_ATOMS: atom_id res chain seq x y z
N MET A 1 -25.90 3.84 -13.15
CA MET A 1 -25.71 4.94 -14.12
C MET A 1 -25.52 6.24 -13.34
N ASN A 2 -24.85 7.24 -13.93
CA ASN A 2 -24.10 8.33 -13.27
C ASN A 2 -22.79 7.80 -12.66
N SER A 3 -21.60 8.36 -12.93
CA SER A 3 -21.30 9.69 -13.46
C SER A 3 -20.25 9.68 -14.58
N SER A 4 -20.67 9.66 -15.84
CA SER A 4 -19.78 9.75 -17.02
C SER A 4 -19.36 11.20 -17.35
N SER A 5 -19.13 12.02 -16.33
CA SER A 5 -18.48 13.33 -16.48
C SER A 5 -17.01 13.06 -16.78
N GLY A 6 -16.65 13.03 -18.07
CA GLY A 6 -15.35 12.53 -18.53
C GLY A 6 -14.20 13.17 -17.76
N CYS A 7 -13.40 12.38 -17.05
CA CYS A 7 -12.24 12.91 -16.35
C CYS A 7 -11.26 13.50 -17.38
N LEU A 8 -10.86 14.76 -17.13
CA LEU A 8 -10.03 15.58 -18.00
C LEU A 8 -8.69 15.87 -17.31
N PHE A 9 -7.61 15.44 -17.94
CA PHE A 9 -6.24 15.63 -17.47
C PHE A 9 -5.60 16.78 -18.24
N LYS A 10 -5.01 17.76 -17.52
CA LYS A 10 -4.27 18.87 -18.13
C LYS A 10 -2.92 18.37 -18.62
N ILE A 11 -2.47 18.87 -19.78
CA ILE A 11 -1.19 18.53 -20.38
C ILE A 11 -0.23 19.72 -20.18
N LYS A 12 0.98 19.44 -19.71
CA LYS A 12 2.12 20.38 -19.69
C LYS A 12 3.23 19.83 -20.58
N TRP A 13 4.00 20.71 -21.22
CA TRP A 13 5.00 20.34 -22.22
C TRP A 13 6.42 20.69 -21.76
N THR A 14 7.30 19.69 -21.64
CA THR A 14 8.71 19.82 -21.23
C THR A 14 9.65 19.33 -22.32
N ASN A 15 10.91 19.76 -22.31
CA ASN A 15 11.97 18.96 -22.91
C ASN A 15 12.37 17.82 -21.94
N PHE A 16 12.68 16.65 -22.47
CA PHE A 16 13.30 15.54 -21.74
C PHE A 16 14.18 14.75 -22.71
N LEU A 17 15.43 14.48 -22.32
CA LEU A 17 16.45 13.81 -23.15
C LEU A 17 16.54 14.37 -24.60
N GLY A 18 16.45 15.69 -24.75
CA GLY A 18 16.52 16.39 -26.04
C GLY A 18 15.22 16.40 -26.87
N HIS A 19 14.11 15.85 -26.36
CA HIS A 19 12.83 15.80 -27.05
C HIS A 19 11.76 16.63 -26.34
N LYS A 20 10.95 17.40 -27.11
CA LYS A 20 9.77 18.11 -26.58
C LYS A 20 8.62 17.12 -26.42
N VAL A 21 8.28 16.81 -25.17
CA VAL A 21 7.31 15.79 -24.78
C VAL A 21 6.20 16.37 -23.88
N PRO A 22 4.97 15.85 -23.98
CA PRO A 22 3.91 16.18 -23.05
C PRO A 22 4.04 15.36 -21.75
N TYR A 23 3.41 15.82 -20.69
CA TYR A 23 3.08 15.02 -19.51
C TYR A 23 1.79 15.55 -18.86
N LEU A 24 1.07 14.67 -18.16
CA LEU A 24 -0.18 14.97 -17.50
C LEU A 24 0.04 15.53 -16.10
N LEU A 25 -0.79 16.49 -15.71
CA LEU A 25 -0.88 17.02 -14.36
C LEU A 25 -2.09 16.46 -13.60
N GLN A 26 -1.89 16.27 -12.31
CA GLN A 26 -2.88 15.78 -11.36
C GLN A 26 -3.64 16.95 -10.71
N ASN A 27 -4.97 16.83 -10.66
CA ASN A 27 -5.85 17.83 -10.03
C ASN A 27 -6.37 17.40 -8.65
N ASN A 28 -6.57 16.09 -8.43
CA ASN A 28 -7.22 15.53 -7.23
C ASN A 28 -6.38 14.41 -6.59
N ASP A 29 -6.60 14.12 -5.30
CA ASP A 29 -6.02 12.95 -4.63
C ASP A 29 -6.67 11.65 -5.16
N GLY A 30 -5.88 10.71 -5.70
CA GLY A 30 -6.34 9.38 -6.12
C GLY A 30 -5.73 8.90 -7.43
N GLU A 31 -5.77 9.73 -8.46
CA GLU A 31 -5.44 9.38 -9.86
C GLU A 31 -3.94 9.17 -10.14
N CYS A 32 -3.10 9.18 -9.10
CA CYS A 32 -1.64 9.14 -9.23
C CYS A 32 -1.06 7.86 -9.86
N PRO A 33 -1.59 6.63 -9.67
CA PRO A 33 -1.07 5.46 -10.37
C PRO A 33 -1.25 5.58 -11.88
N LEU A 34 -2.44 6.02 -12.33
CA LEU A 34 -2.74 6.30 -13.73
C LEU A 34 -1.85 7.41 -14.30
N ILE A 35 -1.74 8.55 -13.61
CA ILE A 35 -0.91 9.68 -14.06
C ILE A 35 0.56 9.28 -14.15
N CYS A 36 1.07 8.53 -13.17
CA CYS A 36 2.44 8.01 -13.18
C CYS A 36 2.67 7.10 -14.38
N PHE A 37 1.83 6.09 -14.58
CA PHE A 37 1.89 5.15 -15.71
C PHE A 37 1.89 5.89 -17.05
N VAL A 38 0.91 6.76 -17.29
CA VAL A 38 0.78 7.51 -18.54
C VAL A 38 1.98 8.43 -18.75
N ASN A 39 2.46 9.12 -17.73
CA ASN A 39 3.60 10.03 -17.85
C ASN A 39 4.90 9.29 -18.21
N VAL A 40 5.11 8.07 -17.72
CA VAL A 40 6.24 7.24 -18.21
C VAL A 40 6.09 6.96 -19.71
N LEU A 41 4.90 6.61 -20.21
CA LEU A 41 4.67 6.38 -21.64
C LEU A 41 4.89 7.63 -22.51
N LEU A 42 4.43 8.80 -22.04
CA LEU A 42 4.59 10.08 -22.73
C LEU A 42 6.06 10.52 -22.78
N LEU A 43 6.78 10.46 -21.64
CA LEU A 43 8.19 10.83 -21.57
C LEU A 43 9.10 9.85 -22.35
N ARG A 44 8.77 8.55 -22.35
CA ARG A 44 9.42 7.53 -23.21
C ARG A 44 9.00 7.63 -24.69
N ARG A 45 8.09 8.55 -25.06
CA ARG A 45 7.51 8.70 -26.41
C ARG A 45 6.88 7.42 -26.98
N ARG A 46 6.42 6.51 -26.11
CA ARG A 46 5.59 5.35 -26.48
C ARG A 46 4.14 5.75 -26.75
N LEU A 47 3.70 6.83 -26.11
CA LEU A 47 2.44 7.51 -26.37
C LEU A 47 2.75 8.92 -26.86
N GLU A 48 2.36 9.27 -28.08
CA GLU A 48 2.52 10.62 -28.63
C GLU A 48 1.16 11.33 -28.74
N LEU A 49 1.11 12.60 -28.32
CA LEU A 49 -0.10 13.44 -28.37
C LEU A 49 0.12 14.62 -29.33
N SER A 50 -0.96 15.13 -29.94
CA SER A 50 -0.89 16.33 -30.76
C SER A 50 -0.49 17.55 -29.93
N LYS A 51 0.35 18.43 -30.51
CA LYS A 51 0.88 19.65 -29.86
C LYS A 51 -0.19 20.68 -29.51
N ASP A 52 -1.35 20.62 -30.18
CA ASP A 52 -2.48 21.51 -29.93
C ASP A 52 -3.35 21.06 -28.74
N LEU A 53 -3.07 19.89 -28.16
CA LEU A 53 -3.80 19.37 -27.00
C LEU A 53 -3.23 19.92 -25.69
N ASN A 54 -4.06 20.70 -24.99
CA ASN A 54 -3.80 21.17 -23.62
C ASN A 54 -4.53 20.31 -22.56
N VAL A 55 -5.46 19.46 -22.99
CA VAL A 55 -6.28 18.57 -22.14
C VAL A 55 -6.55 17.27 -22.88
N ILE A 56 -6.59 16.14 -22.16
CA ILE A 56 -7.00 14.83 -22.68
C ILE A 56 -8.05 14.18 -21.78
N SER A 57 -8.98 13.42 -22.37
CA SER A 57 -10.00 12.68 -21.61
C SER A 57 -9.53 11.27 -21.24
N PHE A 58 -10.03 10.74 -20.13
CA PHE A 58 -9.81 9.32 -19.74
C PHE A 58 -10.19 8.35 -20.88
N LYS A 59 -11.32 8.56 -21.55
CA LYS A 59 -11.75 7.73 -22.69
C LYS A 59 -10.72 7.75 -23.83
N SER A 60 -10.15 8.91 -24.13
CA SER A 60 -9.08 9.06 -25.13
C SER A 60 -7.82 8.29 -24.72
N LEU A 61 -7.41 8.38 -23.45
CA LEU A 61 -6.28 7.60 -22.91
C LEU A 61 -6.50 6.10 -23.08
N CYS A 62 -7.67 5.58 -22.70
CA CYS A 62 -8.00 4.16 -22.88
C CYS A 62 -7.91 3.74 -24.35
N SER A 63 -8.46 4.53 -25.29
CA SER A 63 -8.37 4.24 -26.73
C SER A 63 -6.93 4.23 -27.24
N TYR A 64 -6.10 5.21 -26.84
CA TYR A 64 -4.69 5.23 -27.25
C TYR A 64 -3.90 4.05 -26.67
N ILE A 65 -4.01 3.79 -25.37
CA ILE A 65 -3.27 2.70 -24.70
C ILE A 65 -3.71 1.33 -25.23
N SER A 66 -5.00 1.15 -25.52
CA SER A 66 -5.49 -0.08 -26.19
C SER A 66 -4.86 -0.29 -27.56
N SER A 67 -4.63 0.78 -28.34
CA SER A 67 -3.96 0.68 -29.64
C SER A 67 -2.47 0.33 -29.55
N LEU A 68 -1.84 0.51 -28.38
CA LEU A 68 -0.46 0.10 -28.10
C LEU A 68 -0.35 -1.37 -27.65
N LEU A 69 -1.47 -2.01 -27.26
CA LEU A 69 -1.53 -3.40 -26.80
C LEU A 69 -2.47 -4.24 -27.67
N PRO A 70 -2.11 -4.54 -28.93
CA PRO A 70 -2.99 -5.26 -29.88
C PRO A 70 -3.36 -6.68 -29.47
N HIS A 71 -2.68 -7.24 -28.46
CA HIS A 71 -2.96 -8.57 -27.91
C HIS A 71 -3.89 -8.56 -26.68
N ALA A 72 -4.20 -7.38 -26.12
CA ALA A 72 -5.10 -7.22 -24.98
C ALA A 72 -6.48 -6.71 -25.44
N SER A 73 -7.55 -7.06 -24.73
CA SER A 73 -8.88 -6.53 -25.04
C SER A 73 -8.99 -5.06 -24.60
N PRO A 74 -9.63 -4.18 -25.39
CA PRO A 74 -9.88 -2.78 -25.00
C PRO A 74 -10.68 -2.65 -23.69
N GLU A 75 -11.55 -3.64 -23.41
CA GLU A 75 -12.32 -3.75 -22.17
C GLU A 75 -11.41 -4.00 -20.96
N TRP A 76 -10.45 -4.92 -21.07
CA TRP A 76 -9.45 -5.15 -20.02
C TRP A 76 -8.59 -3.90 -19.80
N VAL A 77 -8.02 -3.32 -20.86
CA VAL A 77 -7.22 -2.09 -20.76
C VAL A 77 -8.02 -0.97 -20.07
N THR A 78 -9.28 -0.79 -20.45
CA THR A 78 -10.16 0.21 -19.83
C THR A 78 -10.40 -0.09 -18.34
N SER A 79 -10.62 -1.35 -17.97
CA SER A 79 -10.81 -1.80 -16.59
C SER A 79 -9.57 -1.53 -15.72
N VAL A 80 -8.38 -1.94 -16.19
CA VAL A 80 -7.12 -1.74 -15.44
C VAL A 80 -6.82 -0.25 -15.27
N LEU A 81 -7.05 0.58 -16.29
CA LEU A 81 -6.90 2.03 -16.18
C LEU A 81 -7.92 2.67 -15.24
N ASP A 82 -9.11 2.08 -15.06
CA ASP A 82 -10.12 2.55 -14.10
C ASP A 82 -9.68 2.23 -12.66
N THR A 83 -9.13 1.02 -12.42
CA THR A 83 -8.46 0.65 -11.16
C THR A 83 -7.33 1.64 -10.84
N LEU A 84 -6.40 1.88 -11.78
CA LEU A 84 -5.31 2.84 -11.61
C LEU A 84 -5.81 4.29 -11.37
N ARG A 85 -7.03 4.64 -11.78
CA ARG A 85 -7.66 5.93 -11.48
C ARG A 85 -8.26 5.99 -10.08
N GLY A 86 -8.86 4.89 -9.61
CA GLY A 86 -9.43 4.76 -8.27
C GLY A 86 -8.37 4.69 -7.16
N GLY A 87 -7.22 4.12 -7.47
CA GLY A 87 -6.11 3.88 -6.56
C GLY A 87 -5.58 2.45 -6.71
N LEU A 88 -4.31 2.24 -6.41
CA LEU A 88 -3.66 0.94 -6.52
C LEU A 88 -3.25 0.47 -5.13
N LEU A 89 -3.64 -0.75 -4.75
CA LEU A 89 -3.13 -1.40 -3.54
C LEU A 89 -1.64 -1.69 -3.72
N PHE A 90 -0.88 -1.48 -2.66
CA PHE A 90 0.58 -1.54 -2.69
C PHE A 90 1.08 -2.05 -1.34
N ASN A 91 1.79 -3.17 -1.35
CA ASN A 91 2.50 -3.71 -0.19
C ASN A 91 3.99 -3.85 -0.56
N CYS A 92 4.86 -3.18 0.20
CA CYS A 92 6.31 -3.22 -0.02
C CYS A 92 6.96 -4.38 0.74
N LYS A 93 7.99 -4.97 0.13
CA LYS A 93 8.91 -5.87 0.84
C LYS A 93 10.03 -5.03 1.44
N PHE A 94 10.40 -5.28 2.68
CA PHE A 94 11.52 -4.59 3.31
C PHE A 94 12.90 -5.14 2.90
N ASP A 95 12.93 -6.19 2.06
CA ASP A 95 14.14 -6.87 1.56
C ASP A 95 14.77 -6.23 0.31
N SER A 96 14.01 -5.39 -0.41
CA SER A 96 14.37 -4.93 -1.74
C SER A 96 13.59 -3.67 -2.14
N THR A 97 13.82 -3.14 -3.33
CA THR A 97 13.02 -2.04 -3.91
C THR A 97 11.69 -2.52 -4.50
N ARG A 98 11.38 -3.83 -4.44
CA ARG A 98 10.23 -4.44 -5.12
C ARG A 98 9.00 -4.47 -4.21
N ALA A 99 7.85 -4.22 -4.81
CA ALA A 99 6.56 -4.29 -4.13
C ALA A 99 5.58 -5.21 -4.85
N PHE A 100 4.56 -5.63 -4.10
CA PHE A 100 3.38 -6.30 -4.60
C PHE A 100 2.29 -5.27 -4.90
N ILE A 101 1.62 -5.47 -6.03
CA ILE A 101 0.43 -4.74 -6.47
C ILE A 101 -0.55 -5.74 -7.12
N ASP A 102 -1.75 -5.31 -7.47
CA ASP A 102 -2.73 -6.18 -8.13
C ASP A 102 -2.21 -6.71 -9.49
N SER A 103 -2.49 -7.97 -9.81
CA SER A 103 -1.92 -8.69 -10.97
C SER A 103 -2.22 -8.03 -12.33
N ASP A 104 -3.41 -7.46 -12.51
CA ASP A 104 -3.83 -6.79 -13.75
C ASP A 104 -3.01 -5.49 -13.99
N PRO A 105 -2.94 -4.55 -13.02
CA PRO A 105 -1.95 -3.48 -13.01
C PRO A 105 -0.50 -3.95 -13.19
N GLU A 106 -0.05 -5.01 -12.52
CA GLU A 106 1.34 -5.50 -12.66
C GLU A 106 1.62 -5.91 -14.11
N GLN A 107 0.73 -6.70 -14.72
CA GLN A 107 0.82 -7.11 -16.11
C GLN A 107 0.83 -5.91 -17.07
N LEU A 108 0.03 -4.86 -16.78
CA LEU A 108 0.03 -3.64 -17.58
C LEU A 108 1.37 -2.88 -17.50
N PHE A 109 1.96 -2.74 -16.30
CA PHE A 109 3.27 -2.09 -16.14
C PHE A 109 4.42 -2.90 -16.77
N LEU A 110 4.38 -4.23 -16.63
CA LEU A 110 5.32 -5.16 -17.28
C LEU A 110 5.23 -5.08 -18.81
N SER A 111 4.03 -4.96 -19.38
CA SER A 111 3.82 -4.86 -20.84
C SER A 111 4.47 -3.64 -21.49
N PHE A 112 4.88 -2.64 -20.70
CA PHE A 112 5.57 -1.44 -21.16
C PHE A 112 6.98 -1.26 -20.58
N ASP A 113 7.55 -2.32 -19.97
CA ASP A 113 8.85 -2.31 -19.31
C ASP A 113 8.98 -1.20 -18.25
N ILE A 114 7.95 -0.96 -17.42
CA ILE A 114 7.96 0.09 -16.39
C ILE A 114 8.24 -0.53 -15.01
N PRO A 115 9.46 -0.38 -14.45
CA PRO A 115 9.75 -0.88 -13.12
C PRO A 115 8.94 -0.10 -12.08
N ILE A 116 8.34 -0.83 -11.14
CA ILE A 116 7.75 -0.26 -9.92
C ILE A 116 8.77 -0.43 -8.80
N LYS A 117 9.02 0.65 -8.05
CA LYS A 117 10.09 0.76 -7.05
C LYS A 117 9.60 1.45 -5.78
N HIS A 118 10.19 1.18 -4.64
CA HIS A 118 10.12 2.02 -3.42
C HIS A 118 11.49 2.12 -2.74
N GLY A 119 11.63 3.12 -1.87
CA GLY A 119 12.84 3.33 -1.06
C GLY A 119 12.64 3.08 0.43
N TRP A 120 11.50 2.51 0.84
CA TRP A 120 11.22 2.15 2.23
C TRP A 120 11.92 0.82 2.59
N ILE A 121 13.24 0.86 2.74
CA ILE A 121 14.08 -0.33 2.99
C ILE A 121 14.86 -0.12 4.29
N PRO A 122 14.59 -0.87 5.37
CA PRO A 122 15.38 -0.79 6.60
C PRO A 122 16.88 -1.02 6.35
N ASP A 123 17.75 -0.30 7.07
CA ASP A 123 19.19 -0.59 7.05
C ASP A 123 19.43 -1.96 7.73
N PRO A 124 19.99 -2.97 7.04
CA PRO A 124 20.12 -4.32 7.60
C PRO A 124 20.97 -4.44 8.86
N ILE A 125 21.82 -3.44 9.14
CA ILE A 125 22.68 -3.42 10.34
C ILE A 125 21.86 -2.99 11.57
N VAL A 126 20.93 -2.05 11.40
CA VAL A 126 20.14 -1.47 12.50
C VAL A 126 18.82 -2.23 12.69
N TYR A 127 18.18 -2.59 11.58
CA TYR A 127 16.81 -3.09 11.51
C TYR A 127 16.73 -4.53 10.98
N GLY A 128 17.83 -5.29 11.07
CA GLY A 128 17.97 -6.64 10.51
C GLY A 128 16.79 -7.61 10.72
N PRO A 129 16.16 -7.69 11.92
CA PRO A 129 15.02 -8.59 12.13
C PRO A 129 13.79 -8.28 11.26
N ILE A 130 13.57 -7.01 10.88
CA ILE A 130 12.38 -6.60 10.12
C ILE A 130 12.61 -6.59 8.60
N THR A 131 13.84 -6.77 8.10
CA THR A 131 14.13 -6.72 6.64
C THR A 131 13.42 -7.80 5.85
N ASN A 132 13.12 -8.95 6.47
CA ASN A 132 12.51 -10.10 5.80
C ASN A 132 10.97 -10.03 5.77
N LEU A 133 10.38 -9.00 6.36
CA LEU A 133 8.93 -8.80 6.41
C LEU A 133 8.46 -7.95 5.22
N ASN A 134 7.17 -8.02 4.93
CA ASN A 134 6.46 -6.99 4.17
C ASN A 134 5.63 -6.10 5.12
N TYR A 135 5.07 -5.01 4.60
CA TYR A 135 4.33 -4.05 5.42
C TYR A 135 3.14 -4.67 6.16
N ASP A 136 2.34 -5.51 5.49
CA ASP A 136 1.17 -6.16 6.10
C ASP A 136 1.58 -7.15 7.20
N GLN A 137 2.63 -7.96 6.97
CA GLN A 137 3.18 -8.87 7.99
C GLN A 137 3.71 -8.13 9.23
N LEU A 138 4.35 -6.98 9.01
CA LEU A 138 4.86 -6.14 10.09
C LEU A 138 3.71 -5.48 10.88
N LEU A 139 2.61 -5.11 10.23
CA LEU A 139 1.40 -4.66 10.91
C LEU A 139 0.69 -5.78 11.69
N GLU A 140 0.61 -6.99 11.13
CA GLU A 140 0.02 -8.16 11.79
C GLU A 140 0.76 -8.49 13.09
N MET A 141 2.09 -8.56 13.03
CA MET A 141 2.98 -8.73 14.19
C MET A 141 2.75 -7.64 15.26
N LEU A 142 2.67 -6.37 14.86
CA LEU A 142 2.42 -5.26 15.79
C LEU A 142 1.02 -5.30 16.42
N ALA A 143 0.01 -5.78 15.69
CA ALA A 143 -1.35 -5.93 16.22
C ALA A 143 -1.42 -7.05 17.28
N VAL A 144 -0.73 -8.17 17.07
CA VAL A 144 -0.61 -9.24 18.07
C VAL A 144 0.07 -8.71 19.34
N PHE A 145 1.24 -8.08 19.21
CA PHE A 145 2.00 -7.51 20.32
C PHE A 145 1.21 -6.48 21.15
N GLN A 146 0.41 -5.63 20.49
CA GLN A 146 -0.49 -4.69 21.18
C GLN A 146 -1.58 -5.41 21.97
N SER A 147 -2.19 -6.46 21.40
CA SER A 147 -3.22 -7.24 22.09
C SER A 147 -2.69 -8.00 23.33
N GLU A 148 -1.44 -8.47 23.27
CA GLU A 148 -0.80 -9.16 24.40
C GLU A 148 -0.49 -8.22 25.57
N GLN A 149 -0.03 -6.99 25.29
CA GLN A 149 0.13 -5.94 26.30
C GLN A 149 -1.20 -5.49 26.93
N GLU A 150 -2.26 -5.36 26.14
CA GLU A 150 -3.58 -5.05 26.69
C GLU A 150 -4.06 -6.17 27.64
N CYS A 151 -3.94 -7.44 27.24
CA CYS A 151 -4.30 -8.57 28.09
C CYS A 151 -3.47 -8.68 29.38
N SER A 152 -2.16 -8.38 29.36
CA SER A 152 -1.33 -8.43 30.58
C SER A 152 -1.74 -7.34 31.59
N SER A 153 -2.04 -6.12 31.13
CA SER A 153 -2.49 -5.02 32.00
C SER A 153 -3.84 -5.29 32.72
N PHE A 154 -4.74 -6.04 32.08
CA PHE A 154 -5.99 -6.52 32.70
C PHE A 154 -5.76 -7.65 33.72
N GLY A 155 -4.63 -8.36 33.66
CA GLY A 155 -4.25 -9.39 34.63
C GLY A 155 -3.75 -8.80 35.95
N GLU A 156 -2.90 -7.77 35.89
CA GLU A 156 -2.29 -7.15 37.08
C GLU A 156 -3.31 -6.39 37.95
N SER A 157 -4.21 -5.62 37.32
CA SER A 157 -5.29 -4.91 38.03
C SER A 157 -6.22 -5.82 38.82
N LYS A 158 -6.32 -7.11 38.45
CA LYS A 158 -7.09 -8.12 39.18
C LYS A 158 -6.32 -8.73 40.36
N LEU A 159 -4.99 -8.71 40.32
CA LEU A 159 -4.13 -9.15 41.42
C LEU A 159 -4.02 -8.11 42.54
N GLU A 160 -3.93 -6.82 42.20
CA GLU A 160 -3.92 -5.73 43.21
C GLU A 160 -5.22 -5.72 44.03
N SER A 161 -6.37 -5.86 43.35
CA SER A 161 -7.69 -5.97 44.01
C SER A 161 -7.84 -7.20 44.94
N SER A 162 -6.91 -8.17 44.87
CA SER A 162 -6.93 -9.39 45.68
C SER A 162 -5.93 -9.37 46.85
N LEU A 163 -5.09 -8.33 46.96
CA LEU A 163 -4.07 -8.21 48.01
C LEU A 163 -4.49 -7.28 49.16
N GLU A 164 -5.41 -6.33 48.92
CA GLU A 164 -5.93 -5.42 49.96
C GLU A 164 -6.85 -6.13 50.97
N ASP A 165 -7.59 -7.17 50.56
CA ASP A 165 -8.51 -7.95 51.42
C ASP A 165 -7.82 -8.80 52.51
N SER A 166 -6.48 -8.78 52.59
CA SER A 166 -5.70 -9.58 53.57
C SER A 166 -5.28 -8.82 54.83
N LYS A 167 -5.65 -7.54 54.97
CA LYS A 167 -5.34 -6.71 56.15
C LYS A 167 -6.53 -5.83 56.57
N LEU A 168 -7.45 -6.39 57.36
CA LEU A 168 -8.20 -5.71 58.46
C LEU A 168 -9.32 -6.62 59.03
N GLU A 169 -8.96 -7.70 59.74
CA GLU A 169 -9.82 -8.24 60.79
C GLU A 169 -9.17 -8.02 62.17
N GLU A 170 -9.48 -6.89 62.81
CA GLU A 170 -9.61 -6.87 64.27
C GLU A 170 -10.51 -5.73 64.79
N SER A 171 -11.30 -6.05 65.82
CA SER A 171 -12.21 -5.18 66.59
C SER A 171 -13.54 -4.72 65.94
N LYS A 172 -14.64 -5.18 66.54
CA LYS A 172 -16.02 -4.65 66.43
C LYS A 172 -16.25 -3.58 67.49
N LEU A 173 -17.14 -2.61 67.22
CA LEU A 173 -17.95 -1.73 68.12
C LEU A 173 -18.46 -0.55 67.23
N ASP A 174 -19.60 0.12 67.43
CA ASP A 174 -20.92 -0.24 67.97
C ASP A 174 -21.96 0.80 67.48
N GLU A 175 -23.25 0.48 67.58
CA GLU A 175 -24.48 1.30 67.50
C GLU A 175 -24.51 2.82 67.08
N SER A 176 -25.34 3.09 66.05
CA SER A 176 -26.56 3.95 66.09
C SER A 176 -26.62 5.39 65.50
N LYS A 177 -27.85 5.73 65.03
CA LYS A 177 -28.47 7.06 64.77
C LYS A 177 -28.00 7.83 63.51
N LEU A 178 -28.81 8.65 62.81
CA LEU A 178 -30.25 8.88 62.58
C LEU A 178 -30.31 10.15 61.69
N GLU A 179 -31.33 10.29 60.84
CA GLU A 179 -31.81 11.56 60.23
C GLU A 179 -30.84 12.29 59.25
N ASP A 180 -31.29 12.99 58.20
CA ASP A 180 -32.59 13.64 58.00
C ASP A 180 -33.15 13.54 56.56
N LYS A 181 -34.47 13.79 56.43
CA LYS A 181 -35.15 14.08 55.15
C LYS A 181 -35.33 15.59 55.00
N VAL A 182 -35.39 16.12 53.77
CA VAL A 182 -36.45 17.04 53.29
C VAL A 182 -36.48 17.01 51.76
N GLU A 183 -37.65 16.72 51.18
CA GLU A 183 -37.97 16.88 49.76
C GLU A 183 -38.44 18.31 49.44
N ASN A 184 -38.38 18.71 48.17
CA ASN A 184 -39.48 19.47 47.56
C ASN A 184 -39.50 19.22 46.05
N ASN A 185 -40.66 18.75 45.56
CA ASN A 185 -40.94 18.47 44.15
C ASN A 185 -41.23 19.75 43.35
N LEU A 186 -41.17 19.60 42.02
CA LEU A 186 -42.19 19.91 41.00
C LEU A 186 -41.57 19.36 39.67
N GLU A 187 -42.09 18.32 38.99
CA GLU A 187 -43.40 18.19 38.29
C GLU A 187 -43.61 19.32 37.25
N ASP A 188 -43.97 19.14 35.97
CA ASP A 188 -44.19 17.98 35.07
C ASP A 188 -44.03 18.50 33.59
N GLU A 189 -44.13 17.78 32.45
CA GLU A 189 -44.65 16.44 32.06
C GLU A 189 -44.02 15.99 30.68
N HIS A 190 -44.44 14.83 30.15
CA HIS A 190 -44.37 14.29 28.77
C HIS A 190 -43.08 13.60 28.26
N GLU A 191 -42.99 12.26 28.18
CA GLU A 191 -43.76 11.28 27.37
C GLU A 191 -43.48 11.36 25.86
N GLU A 192 -43.37 10.28 25.09
CA GLU A 192 -43.23 8.84 25.34
C GLU A 192 -42.63 8.21 24.06
N ASP A 193 -42.03 7.02 24.11
CA ASP A 193 -42.02 6.15 22.92
C ASP A 193 -41.94 4.66 23.30
N SER A 194 -42.67 3.82 22.56
CA SER A 194 -43.07 2.46 22.99
C SER A 194 -42.50 1.33 22.11
N LYS A 195 -42.71 0.07 22.52
CA LYS A 195 -42.05 -1.13 21.98
C LYS A 195 -42.98 -2.08 21.18
N LEU A 196 -42.36 -3.07 20.52
CA LEU A 196 -42.89 -4.36 20.01
C LEU A 196 -43.70 -4.26 18.69
N ASP A 197 -43.86 -5.28 17.84
CA ASP A 197 -43.14 -6.53 17.48
C ASP A 197 -43.81 -7.10 16.19
N GLU A 198 -43.17 -8.04 15.48
CA GLU A 198 -43.73 -9.16 14.64
C GLU A 198 -42.64 -9.65 13.64
N GLU A 199 -42.10 -10.88 13.72
CA GLU A 199 -42.60 -12.15 13.11
C GLU A 199 -42.56 -12.16 11.55
N THR A 200 -42.06 -13.14 10.78
CA THR A 200 -41.62 -14.57 10.92
C THR A 200 -40.47 -14.83 9.90
N LYS A 201 -39.45 -15.69 10.07
CA LYS A 201 -39.32 -17.16 10.23
C LYS A 201 -39.46 -18.02 8.94
N LEU A 202 -38.37 -18.77 8.64
CA LEU A 202 -38.24 -20.07 7.93
C LEU A 202 -37.67 -20.15 6.49
N GLU A 203 -36.91 -21.22 6.29
CA GLU A 203 -36.18 -21.69 5.08
C GLU A 203 -37.02 -22.71 4.26
N GLU A 204 -36.43 -23.19 3.15
CA GLU A 204 -36.93 -24.22 2.21
C GLU A 204 -38.25 -23.83 1.48
N ASP A 205 -38.33 -23.75 0.15
CA ASP A 205 -37.78 -24.69 -0.83
C ASP A 205 -38.04 -24.16 -2.26
N LEU A 206 -37.18 -24.49 -3.24
CA LEU A 206 -37.55 -24.83 -4.63
C LEU A 206 -36.33 -25.03 -5.53
N LYS A 207 -35.96 -26.30 -5.70
CA LYS A 207 -34.97 -26.76 -6.68
C LYS A 207 -35.69 -27.32 -7.91
N ASN A 208 -35.07 -27.12 -9.08
CA ASN A 208 -35.29 -27.81 -10.36
C ASN A 208 -36.52 -27.41 -11.21
N LEU A 209 -36.22 -26.91 -12.41
CA LEU A 209 -36.79 -27.50 -13.62
C LEU A 209 -35.66 -28.19 -14.39
N LYS A 210 -35.72 -29.52 -14.50
CA LYS A 210 -34.95 -30.28 -15.50
C LYS A 210 -35.82 -30.44 -16.74
N LEU A 211 -35.20 -30.43 -17.92
CA LEU A 211 -35.69 -31.20 -19.07
C LEU A 211 -34.48 -31.84 -19.76
N THR A 212 -34.63 -33.13 -20.07
CA THR A 212 -33.61 -34.00 -20.64
C THR A 212 -33.87 -34.25 -22.12
N ASN A 213 -32.85 -34.75 -22.82
CA ASN A 213 -32.84 -35.90 -23.75
C ASN A 213 -31.57 -35.79 -24.63
N THR A 214 -30.59 -36.69 -24.44
CA THR A 214 -30.35 -37.88 -25.29
C THR A 214 -30.15 -37.56 -26.77
N ASP A 215 -28.97 -37.85 -27.29
CA ASP A 215 -28.77 -38.98 -28.21
C ASP A 215 -27.28 -39.41 -28.21
N GLU A 216 -27.04 -40.68 -28.54
CA GLU A 216 -25.70 -41.28 -28.65
C GLU A 216 -25.13 -41.08 -30.06
N GLU A 217 -23.81 -41.02 -30.21
CA GLU A 217 -23.15 -41.79 -31.28
C GLU A 217 -21.67 -42.07 -30.94
N ASP A 218 -21.26 -43.33 -31.15
CA ASP A 218 -19.93 -43.89 -30.92
C ASP A 218 -19.18 -44.06 -32.26
N LYS A 219 -17.88 -43.72 -32.29
CA LYS A 219 -16.77 -44.53 -32.88
C LYS A 219 -15.46 -43.74 -33.10
N GLY A 220 -14.34 -44.35 -32.72
CA GLY A 220 -13.10 -44.27 -33.54
C GLY A 220 -11.83 -43.74 -32.89
N GLU A 221 -11.21 -44.53 -32.01
CA GLU A 221 -9.74 -44.60 -31.86
C GLU A 221 -9.11 -45.35 -33.08
N PRO A 222 -7.77 -45.38 -33.33
CA PRO A 222 -6.68 -45.34 -32.33
C PRO A 222 -5.32 -44.65 -32.67
N VAL A 223 -4.49 -44.48 -31.61
CA VAL A 223 -3.01 -44.69 -31.52
C VAL A 223 -2.04 -43.91 -32.44
N VAL A 224 -1.11 -43.16 -31.81
CA VAL A 224 0.35 -43.45 -31.84
C VAL A 224 0.98 -43.04 -30.49
N GLU A 225 1.69 -43.96 -29.82
CA GLU A 225 2.67 -43.68 -28.76
C GLU A 225 4.10 -43.83 -29.32
N GLU A 226 5.06 -43.01 -28.88
CA GLU A 226 6.48 -43.39 -28.66
C GLU A 226 7.12 -42.27 -27.80
N GLN A 227 7.39 -42.52 -26.52
CA GLN A 227 8.67 -43.00 -25.97
C GLN A 227 9.85 -42.03 -26.18
N LEU A 228 10.24 -41.30 -25.12
CA LEU A 228 11.33 -41.68 -24.21
C LEU A 228 12.73 -41.64 -24.84
N ASN A 229 13.57 -40.73 -24.35
CA ASN A 229 15.00 -41.01 -24.25
C ASN A 229 15.58 -40.42 -22.96
N ASN A 230 16.52 -41.18 -22.39
CA ASN A 230 16.96 -41.09 -21.01
C ASN A 230 18.50 -41.02 -21.00
N VAL A 231 19.08 -40.09 -20.22
CA VAL A 231 20.53 -40.03 -19.99
C VAL A 231 20.80 -39.80 -18.51
N LYS A 232 21.06 -40.90 -17.78
CA LYS A 232 22.09 -40.96 -16.73
C LYS A 232 23.45 -41.10 -17.44
N SER A 233 24.63 -40.83 -16.87
CA SER A 233 25.10 -40.77 -15.48
C SER A 233 26.29 -39.77 -15.42
N GLU A 234 26.84 -39.36 -14.27
CA GLU A 234 27.85 -40.10 -13.50
C GLU A 234 27.86 -39.67 -12.02
N GLU A 235 28.09 -40.64 -11.14
CA GLU A 235 28.27 -40.48 -9.69
C GLU A 235 29.76 -40.54 -9.33
N VAL A 236 30.16 -39.87 -8.25
CA VAL A 236 31.46 -40.09 -7.57
C VAL A 236 31.24 -40.12 -6.06
N ASP A 237 31.23 -41.34 -5.51
CA ASP A 237 31.48 -41.69 -4.11
C ASP A 237 32.92 -41.29 -3.70
N GLU A 238 33.36 -41.18 -2.44
CA GLU A 238 32.76 -41.32 -1.10
C GLU A 238 33.74 -40.62 -0.13
N GLU A 239 33.29 -40.03 0.99
CA GLU A 239 33.97 -40.32 2.27
C GLU A 239 33.08 -40.00 3.49
N LYS A 240 32.98 -40.97 4.39
CA LYS A 240 32.16 -40.89 5.62
C LYS A 240 33.04 -40.45 6.79
N VAL A 241 32.59 -39.47 7.56
CA VAL A 241 33.03 -39.31 8.96
C VAL A 241 31.79 -39.38 9.86
N ASN A 242 31.59 -40.56 10.45
CA ASN A 242 30.62 -40.73 11.52
C ASN A 242 31.14 -40.06 12.79
N ASN A 243 30.32 -39.23 13.44
CA ASN A 243 30.36 -39.11 14.89
C ASN A 243 28.92 -38.98 15.42
N THR A 244 28.47 -40.07 16.04
CA THR A 244 27.17 -40.16 16.71
C THR A 244 27.26 -39.44 18.05
N THR A 245 26.49 -38.37 18.21
CA THR A 245 26.14 -37.85 19.55
C THR A 245 24.63 -37.71 19.61
N GLU A 246 23.99 -38.43 20.53
CA GLU A 246 22.56 -38.33 20.79
C GLU A 246 22.27 -37.01 21.50
N GLU A 247 21.93 -35.96 20.76
CA GLU A 247 21.38 -34.75 21.36
C GLU A 247 19.88 -34.97 21.66
N LYS A 248 19.59 -34.91 22.96
CA LYS A 248 18.24 -35.03 23.50
C LYS A 248 17.38 -33.88 22.99
N LYS A 249 16.10 -34.15 22.78
CA LYS A 249 15.09 -33.08 22.79
C LYS A 249 15.07 -32.47 24.19
N GLU A 250 15.72 -31.33 24.35
CA GLU A 250 15.40 -30.42 25.44
C GLU A 250 14.15 -29.63 25.02
N GLU A 251 13.09 -29.77 25.83
CA GLU A 251 11.92 -28.89 25.74
C GLU A 251 12.35 -27.51 26.26
N ASP A 252 12.73 -26.60 25.35
CA ASP A 252 13.10 -25.25 25.75
C ASP A 252 11.89 -24.53 26.37
N LYS A 253 12.14 -23.86 27.49
CA LYS A 253 11.11 -23.18 28.26
C LYS A 253 10.80 -21.86 27.57
N GLY A 254 9.52 -21.56 27.37
CA GLY A 254 9.04 -20.37 26.64
C GLY A 254 9.26 -19.02 27.34
N GLY A 255 10.50 -18.71 27.75
CA GLY A 255 10.91 -17.39 28.23
C GLY A 255 11.69 -16.56 27.18
N ASN A 256 12.52 -17.21 26.36
CA ASN A 256 13.38 -16.49 25.40
C ASN A 256 12.64 -15.98 24.15
N LYS A 257 11.45 -16.52 23.85
CA LYS A 257 10.70 -16.17 22.63
C LYS A 257 10.00 -14.81 22.77
N SER A 258 9.32 -14.57 23.89
CA SER A 258 8.60 -13.29 24.11
C SER A 258 9.55 -12.10 24.16
N GLU A 259 10.70 -12.19 24.83
CA GLU A 259 11.67 -11.08 24.87
C GLU A 259 12.22 -10.72 23.48
N LEU A 260 12.38 -11.72 22.60
CA LEU A 260 12.79 -11.50 21.21
C LEU A 260 11.66 -10.87 20.38
N ASP A 261 10.44 -11.39 20.49
CA ASP A 261 9.27 -10.88 19.79
C ASP A 261 8.95 -9.42 20.23
N ASP A 262 9.07 -9.11 21.53
CA ASP A 262 8.97 -7.75 22.10
C ASP A 262 10.04 -6.80 21.53
N TYR A 263 11.30 -7.25 21.45
CA TYR A 263 12.38 -6.46 20.86
C TYR A 263 12.11 -6.14 19.39
N VAL A 264 11.68 -7.12 18.60
CA VAL A 264 11.34 -6.94 17.18
C VAL A 264 10.14 -6.01 17.01
N ALA A 265 9.12 -6.11 17.85
CA ALA A 265 7.96 -5.22 17.82
C ALA A 265 8.33 -3.77 18.15
N ASN A 266 9.15 -3.54 19.18
CA ASN A 266 9.64 -2.18 19.50
C ASN A 266 10.47 -1.59 18.36
N LEU A 267 11.37 -2.37 17.77
CA LEU A 267 12.20 -1.98 16.62
C LEU A 267 11.34 -1.67 15.37
N ALA A 268 10.25 -2.43 15.15
CA ALA A 268 9.28 -2.18 14.09
C ALA A 268 8.50 -0.87 14.31
N MET A 269 8.09 -0.55 15.54
CA MET A 269 7.43 0.72 15.86
C MET A 269 8.38 1.92 15.62
N GLU A 270 9.62 1.82 16.10
CA GLU A 270 10.65 2.85 15.88
C GLU A 270 10.92 3.09 14.39
N PHE A 271 11.02 2.02 13.60
CA PHE A 271 11.19 2.09 12.15
C PHE A 271 10.01 2.79 11.45
N LEU A 272 8.77 2.43 11.80
CA LEU A 272 7.57 3.04 11.22
C LEU A 272 7.44 4.53 11.58
N GLU A 273 7.78 4.92 12.80
CA GLU A 273 7.76 6.33 13.24
C GLU A 273 8.86 7.13 12.55
N THR A 274 10.10 6.64 12.59
CA THR A 274 11.28 7.31 12.01
C THR A 274 11.15 7.49 10.49
N TYR A 275 10.64 6.46 9.80
CA TYR A 275 10.54 6.42 8.35
C TYR A 275 9.09 6.52 7.83
N ALA A 276 8.21 7.21 8.57
CA ALA A 276 6.81 7.46 8.19
C ALA A 276 6.61 8.14 6.81
N THR A 277 7.66 8.71 6.20
CA THR A 277 7.62 9.25 4.83
C THR A 277 7.88 8.22 3.72
N GLN A 278 8.04 6.94 4.10
CA GLN A 278 8.21 5.77 3.23
C GLN A 278 9.45 5.84 2.32
N ILE A 279 10.54 6.39 2.84
CA ILE A 279 11.88 6.31 2.26
C ILE A 279 12.93 6.35 3.38
N THR A 280 14.01 5.59 3.25
CA THR A 280 15.11 5.55 4.22
C THR A 280 16.42 5.96 3.54
N GLU A 281 17.45 6.29 4.33
CA GLU A 281 18.79 6.58 3.79
C GLU A 281 19.48 5.34 3.18
N TYR A 282 19.13 4.13 3.64
CA TYR A 282 19.58 2.88 3.02
C TYR A 282 18.88 2.67 1.68
N GLY A 283 17.55 2.75 1.64
CA GLY A 283 16.78 2.60 0.41
C GLY A 283 17.05 3.69 -0.63
N MET A 284 17.39 4.91 -0.21
CA MET A 284 17.87 5.98 -1.10
C MET A 284 19.17 5.57 -1.83
N ARG A 285 20.12 4.94 -1.11
CA ARG A 285 21.36 4.41 -1.72
C ARG A 285 21.05 3.29 -2.70
N VAL A 286 20.25 2.30 -2.30
CA VAL A 286 19.84 1.18 -3.16
C VAL A 286 19.14 1.69 -4.43
N LEU A 287 18.22 2.65 -4.32
CA LEU A 287 17.55 3.25 -5.49
C LEU A 287 18.53 3.97 -6.44
N LYS A 288 19.56 4.64 -5.92
CA LYS A 288 20.59 5.29 -6.74
C LYS A 288 21.47 4.29 -7.50
N GLU A 289 21.71 3.13 -6.90
CA GLU A 289 22.48 2.03 -7.51
C GLU A 289 21.64 1.25 -8.53
N GLU A 290 20.34 1.04 -8.27
CA GLU A 290 19.46 0.25 -9.13
C GLU A 290 18.79 1.00 -10.28
N ILE A 291 18.61 2.33 -10.21
CA ILE A 291 17.94 3.12 -11.26
C ILE A 291 18.99 3.67 -12.23
N PRO A 292 19.06 3.19 -13.49
CA PRO A 292 20.04 3.68 -14.45
C PRO A 292 19.81 5.17 -14.80
N GLU A 293 20.91 5.86 -15.11
CA GLU A 293 20.92 7.24 -15.61
C GLU A 293 19.95 7.44 -16.79
N GLY A 294 19.09 8.46 -16.70
CA GLY A 294 18.08 8.79 -17.71
C GLY A 294 16.90 7.82 -17.83
N SER A 295 16.88 6.71 -17.08
CA SER A 295 15.75 5.77 -17.06
C SER A 295 14.55 6.35 -16.33
N LEU A 296 13.36 5.79 -16.58
CA LEU A 296 12.10 6.19 -15.96
C LEU A 296 11.46 5.01 -15.26
N VAL A 297 11.17 5.17 -13.96
CA VAL A 297 10.51 4.17 -13.10
C VAL A 297 9.28 4.78 -12.42
N ALA A 298 8.36 3.94 -11.96
CA ALA A 298 7.27 4.32 -11.10
C ALA A 298 7.70 4.13 -9.63
N LEU A 299 7.92 5.22 -8.92
CA LEU A 299 8.33 5.23 -7.52
C LEU A 299 7.11 5.39 -6.62
N TYR A 300 6.91 4.47 -5.68
CA TYR A 300 5.96 4.64 -4.60
C TYR A 300 6.62 5.31 -3.39
N ARG A 301 6.04 6.41 -2.90
CA ARG A 301 6.46 7.11 -1.68
C ARG A 301 5.28 7.87 -1.07
N ASN A 302 5.07 7.73 0.23
CA ASN A 302 4.05 8.44 1.01
C ASN A 302 2.63 8.30 0.40
N ASN A 303 2.22 7.04 0.18
CA ASN A 303 0.93 6.66 -0.39
C ASN A 303 0.65 7.27 -1.78
N HIS A 304 1.69 7.44 -2.60
CA HIS A 304 1.62 8.16 -3.87
C HIS A 304 2.59 7.56 -4.89
N PHE A 305 2.15 7.44 -6.14
CA PHE A 305 2.98 7.03 -7.27
C PHE A 305 3.55 8.26 -7.99
N LEU A 306 4.86 8.28 -8.14
CA LEU A 306 5.65 9.34 -8.76
C LEU A 306 6.44 8.77 -9.95
N VAL A 307 6.56 9.54 -11.03
CA VAL A 307 7.55 9.21 -12.06
C VAL A 307 8.92 9.64 -11.55
N ALA A 308 9.86 8.70 -11.43
CA ALA A 308 11.22 8.98 -10.97
C ALA A 308 12.26 8.69 -12.07
N THR A 309 13.37 9.43 -12.02
CA THR A 309 14.53 9.27 -12.92
C THR A 309 15.84 9.55 -12.16
N CYS A 310 16.94 9.00 -12.65
CA CYS A 310 18.28 9.30 -12.17
C CYS A 310 18.99 10.24 -13.16
N ASN A 311 19.58 11.33 -12.67
CA ASN A 311 20.42 12.22 -13.47
C ASN A 311 21.64 12.66 -12.65
N LYS A 312 22.84 12.37 -13.15
CA LYS A 312 24.14 12.59 -12.50
C LYS A 312 24.23 11.94 -11.11
N GLY A 313 23.62 10.77 -10.95
CA GLY A 313 23.58 10.04 -9.68
C GLY A 313 22.66 10.63 -8.60
N GLN A 314 21.83 11.63 -8.95
CA GLN A 314 20.78 12.18 -8.09
C GLN A 314 19.41 11.71 -8.58
N LEU A 315 18.50 11.45 -7.63
CA LEU A 315 17.15 10.99 -7.94
C LEU A 315 16.17 12.17 -7.98
N PHE A 316 15.39 12.23 -9.06
CA PHE A 316 14.39 13.26 -9.28
C PHE A 316 13.02 12.64 -9.52
N THR A 317 11.97 13.33 -9.07
CA THR A 317 10.58 13.00 -9.35
C THR A 317 9.91 14.08 -10.18
N LEU A 318 9.05 13.68 -11.12
CA LEU A 318 8.32 14.60 -12.00
C LEU A 318 7.29 15.41 -11.22
N VAL A 319 7.31 16.73 -11.36
CA VAL A 319 6.36 17.65 -10.72
C VAL A 319 5.02 17.61 -11.47
N THR A 320 4.10 16.79 -10.97
CA THR A 320 2.77 16.54 -11.56
C THR A 320 1.63 17.38 -10.97
N ASP A 321 1.81 18.08 -9.85
CA ASP A 321 0.75 18.90 -9.24
C ASP A 321 0.33 20.05 -10.18
N SER A 322 -0.97 20.13 -10.50
CA SER A 322 -1.56 21.17 -11.35
C SER A 322 -1.31 22.61 -10.89
N ALA A 323 -0.98 22.84 -9.61
CA ALA A 323 -0.56 24.14 -9.09
C ALA A 323 0.75 24.65 -9.75
N PHE A 324 1.58 23.75 -10.28
CA PHE A 324 2.83 24.08 -10.97
C PHE A 324 2.69 24.22 -12.50
N TYR A 325 1.46 24.33 -13.02
CA TYR A 325 1.21 24.46 -14.47
C TYR A 325 1.96 25.65 -15.10
N GLU A 326 1.88 26.84 -14.49
CA GLU A 326 2.55 28.08 -14.95
C GLU A 326 4.05 28.15 -14.62
N HIS A 327 4.58 27.19 -13.85
CA HIS A 327 5.97 27.20 -13.40
C HIS A 327 6.89 26.46 -14.37
N ARG A 328 8.15 26.93 -14.50
CA ARG A 328 9.17 26.26 -15.33
C ARG A 328 9.90 25.09 -14.64
N CYS A 329 9.58 24.79 -13.38
CA CYS A 329 10.03 23.54 -12.77
C CYS A 329 9.31 22.33 -13.38
N VAL A 330 10.06 21.24 -13.49
CA VAL A 330 9.64 19.95 -14.09
C VAL A 330 10.03 18.81 -13.16
N TRP A 331 11.15 18.94 -12.46
CA TRP A 331 11.69 17.92 -11.56
C TRP A 331 11.76 18.46 -10.12
N GLU A 332 11.58 17.58 -9.15
CA GLU A 332 11.81 17.78 -7.72
C GLU A 332 12.85 16.78 -7.27
N SER A 333 13.87 17.22 -6.53
CA SER A 333 14.89 16.33 -5.96
C SER A 333 14.28 15.47 -4.85
N LEU A 334 14.48 14.17 -4.91
CA LEU A 334 13.93 13.22 -3.93
C LEU A 334 14.57 13.37 -2.55
N GLU A 335 15.79 13.92 -2.49
CA GLU A 335 16.65 14.06 -1.32
C GLU A 335 16.41 15.33 -0.53
N ASN A 336 16.34 16.49 -1.20
CA ASN A 336 16.26 17.80 -0.55
C ASN A 336 14.99 18.61 -0.89
N CYS A 337 14.10 18.06 -1.71
CA CYS A 337 12.84 18.68 -2.15
C CYS A 337 13.03 20.05 -2.84
N GLU A 338 14.20 20.30 -3.44
CA GLU A 338 14.43 21.45 -4.31
C GLU A 338 13.87 21.19 -5.71
N TYR A 339 13.45 22.26 -6.38
CA TYR A 339 12.87 22.19 -7.73
C TYR A 339 13.91 22.46 -8.81
N PHE A 340 13.77 21.78 -9.93
CA PHE A 340 14.69 21.85 -11.08
C PHE A 340 13.90 22.00 -12.38
N ASP A 341 14.51 22.65 -13.38
CA ASP A 341 13.93 22.84 -14.71
C ASP A 341 14.09 21.59 -15.59
N GLU A 342 13.61 21.67 -16.84
CA GLU A 342 13.69 20.60 -17.84
C GLU A 342 15.12 20.11 -18.17
N ASN A 343 16.17 20.85 -17.79
CA ASN A 343 17.58 20.52 -18.01
C ASN A 343 18.28 20.08 -16.71
N PHE A 344 17.53 19.78 -15.65
CA PHE A 344 18.04 19.50 -14.31
C PHE A 344 18.92 20.64 -13.74
N GLN A 345 18.62 21.89 -14.08
CA GLN A 345 19.21 23.07 -13.44
C GLN A 345 18.31 23.54 -12.30
N HIS A 346 18.91 23.95 -11.17
CA HIS A 346 18.17 24.36 -9.99
C HIS A 346 17.25 25.56 -10.31
N TYR A 347 15.94 25.35 -10.20
CA TYR A 347 14.92 26.33 -10.53
C TYR A 347 14.70 27.28 -9.35
N VAL A 348 15.08 28.54 -9.54
CA VAL A 348 14.72 29.63 -8.63
C VAL A 348 13.49 30.35 -9.20
N GLN A 349 12.40 30.35 -8.43
CA GLN A 349 11.19 31.07 -8.81
C GLN A 349 11.47 32.58 -8.96
N THR A 350 11.44 33.07 -10.20
CA THR A 350 11.58 34.50 -10.46
C THR A 350 10.32 35.25 -10.06
N SER A 351 10.46 36.52 -9.64
CA SER A 351 9.44 37.33 -8.95
C SER A 351 8.13 37.61 -9.73
N ARG A 352 7.98 37.06 -10.95
CA ARG A 352 6.83 37.21 -11.83
C ARG A 352 5.90 36.00 -11.84
N GLU A 353 6.40 34.82 -11.47
CA GLU A 353 5.62 33.60 -11.36
C GLU A 353 4.91 33.61 -9.99
N VAL A 354 3.61 33.30 -9.92
CA VAL A 354 2.83 33.36 -8.67
C VAL A 354 3.32 32.28 -7.70
N LYS A 355 3.58 32.59 -6.43
CA LYS A 355 3.95 31.55 -5.45
C LYS A 355 2.82 30.51 -5.34
N PRO A 356 3.08 29.20 -5.58
CA PRO A 356 2.06 28.20 -5.35
C PRO A 356 1.65 28.28 -3.87
N LYS A 357 0.36 28.23 -3.59
CA LYS A 357 -0.14 28.21 -2.22
C LYS A 357 0.36 26.93 -1.58
N LYS A 358 1.46 27.00 -0.81
CA LYS A 358 1.93 25.87 0.00
C LYS A 358 0.77 25.37 0.84
N VAL A 359 0.21 24.23 0.44
CA VAL A 359 -0.70 23.45 1.30
C VAL A 359 0.10 23.17 2.55
N LYS A 360 -0.37 23.66 3.71
CA LYS A 360 0.43 23.57 4.93
C LYS A 360 0.61 22.09 5.23
N PHE A 361 1.76 21.71 5.80
CA PHE A 361 2.03 20.34 6.24
C PHE A 361 0.85 19.79 7.09
N ILE A 362 0.30 20.64 7.96
CA ILE A 362 -0.91 20.43 8.76
C ILE A 362 -2.14 20.01 7.93
N ASP A 363 -2.33 20.52 6.72
CA ASP A 363 -3.48 20.19 5.86
C ASP A 363 -3.28 18.88 5.08
N LYS A 364 -2.02 18.41 4.94
CA LYS A 364 -1.69 17.06 4.49
C LYS A 364 -1.92 16.05 5.62
N VAL A 365 -1.44 16.37 6.83
CA VAL A 365 -1.65 15.58 8.06
C VAL A 365 -3.14 15.43 8.40
N LYS A 366 -3.94 16.50 8.36
CA LYS A 366 -5.40 16.44 8.59
C LYS A 366 -6.15 15.56 7.58
N ARG A 367 -5.60 15.37 6.37
CA ARG A 367 -6.17 14.47 5.36
C ARG A 367 -5.91 13.00 5.68
N VAL A 368 -4.74 12.68 6.23
CA VAL A 368 -4.39 11.34 6.73
C VAL A 368 -5.29 10.97 7.92
N PHE A 369 -5.41 11.83 8.93
CA PHE A 369 -6.22 11.53 10.12
C PHE A 369 -7.73 11.47 9.85
N ARG A 370 -8.26 12.17 8.82
CA ARG A 370 -9.66 12.07 8.42
C ARG A 370 -10.08 10.71 7.86
N ARG A 371 -9.14 9.84 7.47
CA ARG A 371 -9.45 8.47 7.02
C ARG A 371 -9.67 7.49 8.17
N LYS A 372 -9.35 7.85 9.43
CA LYS A 372 -9.49 6.97 10.61
C LYS A 372 -10.83 7.10 11.36
N GLN A 373 -11.82 7.80 10.81
CA GLN A 373 -13.19 7.83 11.34
C GLN A 373 -14.25 7.67 10.23
N ARG A 374 -14.51 6.40 9.89
CA ARG A 374 -15.84 5.91 9.52
C ARG A 374 -16.00 4.50 10.11
N SER A 375 -16.73 4.44 11.22
CA SER A 375 -17.48 3.26 11.67
C SER A 375 -18.62 2.96 10.70
#